data_AF-A0A6N2RE37-F1
#
_entry.id   AF-A0A6N2RE37-F1
#
_cell.length_a   1.000
_cell.length_b   1.000
_cell.length_c   1.000
_cell.angle_alpha   90.00
_cell.angle_beta   90.00
_cell.angle_gamma   90.00
#
_symmetry.space_group_name_H-M   'P 1'
#
loop_
_entity.id
_entity.type
_entity.pdbx_description
1 polymer ?
#
loop_
_entity_poly.entity_id
_entity_poly.type
_entity_poly.pdbx_seq_one_letter_code
_entity_poly.pdbx_strand_id
1 'polypeptide(L)' 'MQKEEKKEVVKKLRELFNSRDEFFNYLDSKVSKVPNTDVLDFGDNKELKEIYAKFYSYDYSIRKLLPYLYKAYEIKI' A
#
# COMPACT_ATOMS: atom_id res chain seq x y z
N MET A 1 -18.56 19.29 -7.18
CA MET A 1 -17.11 19.07 -7.28
C MET A 1 -16.69 19.19 -8.74
N GLN A 2 -15.57 19.86 -9.04
CA GLN A 2 -15.18 20.08 -10.43
C GLN A 2 -14.76 18.75 -11.08
N LYS A 3 -15.28 18.44 -12.27
CA LYS A 3 -15.01 17.16 -12.98
C LYS A 3 -13.51 16.90 -13.18
N GLU A 4 -12.72 17.96 -13.29
CA GLU A 4 -11.27 17.88 -13.46
C GLU A 4 -10.53 17.48 -12.18
N GLU A 5 -10.97 17.99 -11.04
CA GLU A 5 -10.42 17.62 -9.73
C GLU A 5 -10.59 16.11 -9.45
N LYS A 6 -11.77 15.56 -9.79
CA LYS A 6 -12.03 14.11 -9.67
C LYS A 6 -11.07 13.28 -10.52
N LYS A 7 -10.81 13.69 -11.76
CA LYS A 7 -9.88 12.98 -12.65
C LYS A 7 -8.47 12.98 -12.07
N GLU A 8 -8.02 14.13 -11.57
CA GLU A 8 -6.68 14.25 -10.97
C GLU A 8 -6.57 13.38 -9.71
N VAL A 9 -7.59 13.34 -8.85
CA VAL A 9 -7.62 12.44 -7.68
C VAL A 9 -7.54 10.97 -8.10
N VAL A 10 -8.30 10.54 -9.11
CA VAL A 10 -8.22 9.16 -9.62
C VAL A 10 -6.84 8.84 -10.17
N LYS A 11 -6.21 9.78 -10.90
CA LYS A 11 -4.84 9.63 -11.40
C LYS A 11 -3.85 9.47 -10.25
N LYS A 12 -3.89 10.35 -9.25
CA LYS A 12 -3.02 10.32 -8.07
C LYS A 12 -3.19 9.03 -7.25
N LEU A 13 -4.41 8.51 -7.14
CA LEU A 13 -4.68 7.21 -6.51
C LEU A 13 -4.03 6.06 -7.26
N ARG A 14 -4.08 6.05 -8.61
CA ARG A 14 -3.39 5.04 -9.41
C ARG A 14 -1.87 5.13 -9.25
N GLU A 15 -1.31 6.34 -9.26
CA GLU A 15 0.12 6.55 -8.99
C GLU A 15 0.51 6.01 -7.60
N LEU A 16 -0.31 6.28 -6.58
CA LEU A 16 -0.09 5.74 -5.22
C LEU A 16 -0.10 4.21 -5.20
N PHE A 17 -1.07 3.57 -5.87
CA PHE A 17 -1.15 2.11 -5.92
C PHE A 17 0.01 1.48 -6.69
N ASN A 18 0.43 2.09 -7.80
CA ASN A 18 1.60 1.64 -8.55
C ASN A 18 2.87 1.70 -7.67
N SER A 19 3.13 2.83 -7.00
CA SER A 19 4.28 2.95 -6.10
C SER A 19 4.24 1.95 -4.94
N ARG A 20 3.03 1.67 -4.43
CA ARG A 20 2.82 0.67 -3.39
C ARG A 20 3.17 -0.73 -3.90
N ASP A 21 2.70 -1.10 -5.08
CA ASP A 21 2.98 -2.41 -5.67
C ASP A 21 4.46 -2.56 -6.02
N GLU A 22 5.11 -1.52 -6.54
CA GLU A 22 6.56 -1.47 -6.75
C GLU A 22 7.34 -1.72 -5.45
N PHE A 23 6.94 -1.10 -4.35
CA PHE A 23 7.56 -1.34 -3.04
C PHE A 23 7.42 -2.79 -2.60
N PHE A 24 6.21 -3.37 -2.67
CA PHE A 24 6.00 -4.76 -2.25
C PHE A 24 6.71 -5.76 -3.17
N ASN A 25 6.75 -5.52 -4.47
CA ASN A 25 7.53 -6.33 -5.41
C ASN A 25 9.03 -6.28 -5.08
N TYR A 26 9.55 -5.09 -4.75
CA TYR A 26 10.94 -4.94 -4.31
C TYR A 26 11.17 -5.70 -3.00
N LEU A 27 10.28 -5.57 -2.01
CA LEU A 27 10.39 -6.25 -0.74
C LEU A 27 10.37 -7.78 -0.89
N ASP A 28 9.43 -8.31 -1.68
CA ASP A 28 9.32 -9.73 -2.00
C ASP A 28 10.57 -10.27 -2.74
N SER A 29 11.27 -9.42 -3.50
CA SER A 29 12.55 -9.78 -4.12
C SER A 29 13.72 -9.87 -3.14
N LYS A 30 13.59 -9.32 -1.94
CA LYS A 30 14.66 -9.23 -0.92
C LYS A 30 14.40 -10.11 0.30
N VAL A 31 13.14 -10.41 0.59
CA VAL A 31 12.73 -11.13 1.79
C VAL A 31 11.97 -12.39 1.37
N SER A 32 12.41 -13.55 1.85
CA SER A 32 11.73 -14.82 1.57
C SER A 32 10.37 -14.85 2.24
N LYS A 33 9.47 -15.71 1.76
CA LYS A 33 8.17 -15.96 2.40
C LYS A 33 8.19 -17.29 3.14
N VAL A 34 7.41 -17.39 4.20
CA VAL A 34 7.16 -18.65 4.91
C VAL A 34 6.49 -19.63 3.91
N PRO A 35 6.97 -20.89 3.80
CA PRO A 35 6.46 -21.83 2.82
C PRO A 35 4.93 -21.96 2.84
N ASN A 36 4.32 -21.93 1.65
CA ASN A 36 2.87 -22.00 1.43
C ASN A 36 2.05 -20.85 2.05
N THR A 37 2.66 -19.69 2.29
CA THR A 37 1.96 -18.50 2.79
C THR A 37 2.46 -17.22 2.09
N ASP A 38 1.68 -16.14 2.20
CA ASP A 38 2.12 -14.79 1.81
C ASP A 38 2.85 -14.03 2.93
N VAL A 39 3.16 -14.70 4.04
CA VAL A 39 3.83 -14.10 5.20
C VAL A 39 5.32 -14.00 4.92
N LEU A 40 5.88 -12.80 5.07
CA LEU A 40 7.31 -12.58 4.97
C LEU A 40 8.05 -13.28 6.12
N ASP A 41 9.09 -14.03 5.75
CA ASP A 41 10.04 -14.65 6.68
C ASP A 41 11.24 -13.72 6.88
N PHE A 42 11.26 -13.06 8.03
CA PHE A 42 12.35 -12.16 8.41
C PHE A 42 13.52 -12.88 9.09
N GLY A 43 13.43 -14.20 9.34
CA GLY A 43 14.39 -14.95 10.14
C GLY A 43 14.73 -14.24 11.46
N ASP A 44 16.03 -14.09 11.73
CA ASP A 44 16.55 -13.41 12.93
C ASP A 44 16.73 -11.89 12.74
N ASN A 45 16.37 -11.31 11.59
CA ASN A 45 16.51 -9.88 11.34
C ASN A 45 15.38 -9.07 12.01
N LYS A 46 15.54 -8.86 13.32
CA LYS A 46 14.58 -8.14 14.15
C LYS A 46 14.35 -6.70 13.70
N GLU A 47 15.40 -6.00 13.27
CA GLU A 47 15.32 -4.61 12.82
C GLU A 47 14.43 -4.47 11.58
N LEU A 48 14.64 -5.31 10.57
CA LEU A 48 13.83 -5.30 9.34
C LEU A 48 12.35 -5.61 9.64
N LYS A 49 12.09 -6.55 10.55
CA LYS A 49 10.74 -6.88 11.00
C LYS A 49 10.04 -5.69 11.66
N GLU A 50 10.75 -4.95 12.52
CA GLU A 50 10.22 -3.76 13.20
C GLU A 50 9.94 -2.61 12.22
N ILE A 51 10.86 -2.36 11.28
CA ILE A 51 10.68 -1.38 10.21
C ILE A 51 9.46 -1.74 9.36
N TYR A 52 9.35 -3.01 8.94
CA TYR A 52 8.21 -3.49 8.16
C TYR A 52 6.90 -3.32 8.93
N ALA A 53 6.85 -3.63 10.22
CA ALA A 53 5.66 -3.46 11.03
C ALA A 53 5.22 -1.98 11.11
N LYS A 54 6.17 -1.04 11.26
CA LYS A 54 5.88 0.40 11.25
C LYS A 54 5.39 0.87 9.87
N PHE A 55 6.05 0.43 8.80
CA PHE A 55 5.60 0.72 7.44
C PHE A 55 4.20 0.18 7.17
N TYR A 56 3.92 -1.07 7.53
CA TYR A 56 2.61 -1.70 7.33
C TYR A 56 1.51 -0.96 8.09
N SER A 57 1.78 -0.52 9.33
CA SER A 57 0.85 0.33 10.10
C SER A 57 0.57 1.67 9.40
N TYR A 58 1.57 2.27 8.77
CA TYR A 58 1.42 3.48 7.98
C TYR A 58 0.58 3.23 6.71
N ASP A 59 0.92 2.20 5.92
CA ASP A 59 0.16 1.77 4.73
C ASP A 59 -1.31 1.50 5.07
N TYR A 60 -1.55 0.78 6.17
CA TYR A 60 -2.90 0.50 6.66
C TYR A 60 -3.69 1.77 6.99
N SER A 61 -3.03 2.78 7.58
CA SER A 61 -3.67 4.06 7.89
C SER A 61 -4.06 4.82 6.62
N ILE A 62 -3.22 4.80 5.58
CA ILE A 62 -3.57 5.35 4.26
C ILE A 62 -4.76 4.61 3.66
N ARG A 63 -4.73 3.26 3.67
CA ARG A 63 -5.83 2.45 3.12
C ARG A 63 -7.17 2.73 3.80
N LYS A 64 -7.17 3.05 5.09
CA LYS A 64 -8.37 3.48 5.82
C LYS A 64 -8.95 4.81 5.33
N LEU A 65 -8.17 5.67 4.68
CA LEU A 65 -8.66 6.91 4.09
C LEU A 65 -9.36 6.68 2.74
N LEU A 66 -9.02 5.60 2.03
CA LEU A 66 -9.53 5.32 0.69
C LEU A 66 -11.07 5.28 0.60
N PRO A 67 -11.82 4.62 1.50
CA PRO A 67 -13.28 4.61 1.42
C PRO A 67 -13.90 6.01 1.54
N TYR A 68 -13.32 6.88 2.37
CA TYR A 68 -13.78 8.26 2.52
C TYR A 68 -13.49 9.08 1.26
N LEU A 69 -12.32 8.89 0.65
CA LEU A 69 -11.98 9.52 -0.62
C LEU A 69 -12.90 9.03 -1.75
N TYR A 70 -13.14 7.72 -1.84
CA TYR A 70 -14.05 7.17 -2.85
C TYR A 70 -15.46 7.71 -2.69
N LYS A 71 -15.95 7.84 -1.46
CA LYS A 71 -17.24 8.44 -1.16
C LYS A 71 -17.29 9.93 -1.52
N ALA A 72 -16.29 10.71 -1.11
CA ALA A 72 -16.24 12.16 -1.35
C ALA A 72 -16.17 12.50 -2.85
N TYR A 73 -15.43 11.68 -3.61
CA TYR A 73 -15.21 11.90 -5.04
C TYR A 73 -16.13 11.05 -5.94
N GLU A 74 -17.06 10.28 -5.37
CA GLU A 74 -17.95 9.33 -6.06
C GLU A 74 -17.18 8.39 -7.01
N ILE A 75 -16.05 7.87 -6.56
CA ILE A 75 -15.19 6.97 -7.33
C ILE A 75 -15.74 5.55 -7.21
N LYS A 76 -15.85 4.86 -8.34
CA LYS A 76 -16.16 3.43 -8.42
C LYS A 76 -14.90 2.73 -8.91
N ILE A 77 -14.21 2.03 -8.01
CA ILE A 77 -13.03 1.21 -8.29
C ILE A 77 -13.38 -0.24 -7.97
#